data_AF-A0A973V2K0-F1
#
_entry.id   AF-A0A973V2K0-F1
#
_cell.length_a   1.000
_cell.length_b   1.000
_cell.length_c   1.000
_cell.angle_alpha   90.00
_cell.angle_beta   90.00
_cell.angle_gamma   90.00
#
_symmetry.space_group_name_H-M   'P 1'
#
loop_
_entity.id
_entity.type
_entity.pdbx_description
1 polymer ?
#
loop_
_entity_poly.entity_id
_entity_poly.type
_entity_poly.pdbx_seq_one_letter_code
_entity_poly.pdbx_strand_id
1 'polypeptide(L)'
;MTGVDLVALGEVMLRFDPGEQRIRTTRSFRVWEGGGEYNVARALRRCFGLRTAIVTALADNEIGRLVEDLMLTGGVDTSFVRWLPADGAGRAVRNGLNFVERGFGVRAPLGVSDRGHTAIAQLRADDVDWDAVFAGGVRWLHTGGILAGLSDTTPDLIEAATAAARRHGATVSYDLNYRASLWQGRGGRARAQEVNRRLLAGVDVAFGVPVDGPVDRDTFPGQVAELVKEFPQLRVVATTLRRARSANVHDWSGLAWQDGVIAAARPRNGLAVLDRIGGGDGFASGLIYGLLSGFDLDAAVEYGVAHGALAMTTPGDVSMATLAEVAALAGAQIADVTR
;
A
#
# COMPACT_ATOMS: atom_id res chain seq x y z
N MET A 1 20.86 -11.19 -14.67
CA MET A 1 19.91 -10.05 -14.60
C MET A 1 19.76 -9.71 -13.13
N THR A 2 19.95 -8.45 -12.73
CA THR A 2 19.72 -8.04 -11.34
C THR A 2 18.22 -8.17 -11.04
N GLY A 3 17.89 -8.91 -9.98
CA GLY A 3 16.50 -9.28 -9.64
C GLY A 3 15.60 -8.08 -9.36
N VAL A 4 14.29 -8.30 -9.34
CA VAL A 4 13.31 -7.31 -8.85
C VAL A 4 13.35 -7.33 -7.32
N ASP A 5 13.46 -6.17 -6.67
CA ASP A 5 13.49 -6.09 -5.22
C ASP A 5 12.09 -6.31 -4.62
N LEU A 6 11.05 -5.72 -5.22
CA LEU A 6 9.67 -5.88 -4.76
C LEU A 6 8.67 -6.03 -5.90
N VAL A 7 7.79 -7.03 -5.79
CA VAL A 7 6.57 -7.15 -6.59
C VAL A 7 5.38 -6.73 -5.74
N ALA A 8 4.57 -5.79 -6.23
CA ALA A 8 3.26 -5.51 -5.67
C ALA A 8 2.18 -6.36 -6.38
N LEU A 9 1.17 -6.80 -5.64
CA LEU A 9 -0.04 -7.41 -6.18
C LEU A 9 -1.25 -6.62 -5.68
N GLY A 10 -1.88 -5.86 -6.56
CA GLY A 10 -2.98 -4.97 -6.18
C GLY A 10 -3.64 -4.24 -7.33
N GLU A 11 -4.65 -3.45 -7.01
CA GLU A 11 -5.36 -2.62 -7.97
C GLU A 11 -4.65 -1.29 -8.21
N VAL A 12 -4.56 -0.87 -9.47
CA VAL A 12 -4.19 0.50 -9.83
C VAL A 12 -5.41 1.21 -10.42
N MET A 13 -5.75 2.36 -9.85
CA MET A 13 -6.90 3.16 -10.22
C MET A 13 -6.46 4.54 -10.69
N LEU A 14 -7.37 5.22 -11.39
CA LEU A 14 -7.25 6.67 -11.58
C LEU A 14 -7.95 7.41 -10.44
N ARG A 15 -7.20 8.27 -9.78
CA ARG A 15 -7.75 9.28 -8.89
C ARG A 15 -8.06 10.55 -9.66
N PHE A 16 -9.27 11.08 -9.45
CA PHE A 16 -9.73 12.37 -9.95
C PHE A 16 -9.76 13.39 -8.81
N ASP A 17 -8.88 14.37 -8.88
CA ASP A 17 -8.67 15.40 -7.86
C ASP A 17 -9.21 16.76 -8.35
N PRO A 18 -10.24 17.36 -7.70
CA PRO A 18 -10.82 18.63 -8.09
C PRO A 18 -9.98 19.85 -7.68
N GLY A 19 -8.78 19.65 -7.13
CA GLY A 19 -7.96 20.70 -6.55
C GLY A 19 -8.60 21.26 -5.28
N GLU A 20 -8.74 22.57 -5.21
CA GLU A 20 -9.37 23.28 -4.10
C GLU A 20 -10.92 23.24 -4.17
N GLN A 21 -11.49 22.77 -5.28
CA GLN A 21 -12.94 22.69 -5.48
C GLN A 21 -13.57 21.44 -4.85
N ARG A 22 -14.90 21.35 -4.93
CA ARG A 22 -15.66 20.14 -4.55
C ARG A 22 -15.93 19.29 -5.79
N ILE A 23 -15.95 17.97 -5.67
CA ILE A 23 -16.34 17.01 -6.72
C ILE A 23 -17.67 17.44 -7.37
N ARG A 24 -18.65 17.84 -6.54
CA ARG A 24 -20.00 18.20 -7.02
C ARG A 24 -20.11 19.55 -7.72
N THR A 25 -19.08 20.40 -7.68
CA THR A 25 -19.10 21.74 -8.31
C THR A 25 -17.95 21.99 -9.26
N THR A 26 -16.94 21.10 -9.29
CA THR A 26 -15.81 21.26 -10.20
C THR A 26 -16.21 20.99 -11.65
N ARG A 27 -15.47 21.60 -12.57
CA ARG A 27 -15.55 21.37 -14.02
C ARG A 27 -14.30 20.71 -14.58
N SER A 28 -13.29 20.49 -13.74
CA SER A 28 -12.03 19.86 -14.11
C SER A 28 -11.52 19.00 -12.96
N PHE A 29 -10.77 17.98 -13.33
CA PHE A 29 -10.06 17.12 -12.40
C PHE A 29 -8.62 16.98 -12.88
N ARG A 30 -7.68 17.03 -11.93
CA ARG A 30 -6.34 16.51 -12.16
C ARG A 30 -6.37 15.00 -11.94
N VAL A 31 -5.76 14.26 -12.86
CA VAL A 31 -5.70 12.81 -12.80
C VAL A 31 -4.37 12.38 -12.18
N TRP A 32 -4.45 11.39 -11.30
CA TRP A 32 -3.31 10.70 -10.70
C TRP A 32 -3.55 9.20 -10.82
N GLU A 33 -2.49 8.41 -10.88
CA GLU A 33 -2.58 6.99 -10.58
C GLU A 33 -2.52 6.75 -9.06
N GLY A 34 -3.12 5.66 -8.58
CA GLY A 34 -3.01 5.28 -7.18
C GLY A 34 -3.58 3.90 -6.87
N GLY A 35 -3.10 3.32 -5.79
CA GLY A 35 -3.52 2.02 -5.26
C GLY A 35 -2.60 1.65 -4.12
N GLY A 36 -3.10 1.11 -3.00
CA GLY A 36 -2.30 0.96 -1.79
C GLY A 36 -0.99 0.18 -2.03
N GLU A 37 -1.13 -0.99 -2.67
CA GLU A 37 -0.02 -1.87 -2.99
C GLU A 37 0.91 -1.25 -4.06
N TYR A 38 0.33 -0.58 -5.07
CA TYR A 38 1.09 0.13 -6.11
C TYR A 38 1.88 1.31 -5.56
N ASN A 39 1.29 2.10 -4.66
CA ASN A 39 1.92 3.28 -4.06
C ASN A 39 3.22 2.89 -3.33
N VAL A 40 3.23 1.72 -2.68
CA VAL A 40 4.42 1.13 -2.06
C VAL A 40 5.49 0.81 -3.12
N ALA A 41 5.15 0.05 -4.16
CA ALA A 41 6.09 -0.29 -5.23
C ALA A 41 6.62 0.94 -5.97
N ARG A 42 5.76 1.93 -6.19
CA ARG A 42 6.04 3.20 -6.87
C ARG A 42 6.95 4.11 -6.05
N ALA A 43 6.78 4.13 -4.72
CA ALA A 43 7.67 4.82 -3.82
C ALA A 43 9.04 4.14 -3.75
N LEU A 44 9.09 2.82 -3.57
CA LEU A 44 10.34 2.05 -3.57
C LEU A 44 11.14 2.27 -4.86
N ARG A 45 10.47 2.40 -6.00
CA ARG A 45 11.12 2.71 -7.28
C ARG A 45 11.70 4.13 -7.35
N ARG A 46 10.88 5.16 -7.10
CA ARG A 46 11.31 6.54 -7.38
C ARG A 46 11.92 7.28 -6.20
N CYS A 47 11.47 7.01 -4.98
CA CYS A 47 12.05 7.59 -3.78
C CYS A 47 13.32 6.84 -3.39
N PHE A 48 13.25 5.50 -3.36
CA PHE A 48 14.31 4.66 -2.78
C PHE A 48 15.24 3.98 -3.80
N GLY A 49 14.97 4.12 -5.11
CA GLY A 49 15.85 3.61 -6.17
C GLY A 49 15.86 2.09 -6.36
N LEU A 50 14.93 1.36 -5.72
CA LEU A 50 14.83 -0.09 -5.87
C LEU A 50 14.14 -0.50 -7.19
N ARG A 51 14.35 -1.73 -7.62
CA ARG A 51 13.67 -2.31 -8.79
C ARG A 51 12.33 -2.89 -8.36
N THR A 52 11.22 -2.38 -8.89
CA THR A 52 9.89 -2.89 -8.56
C THR A 52 9.07 -3.25 -9.79
N ALA A 53 8.14 -4.18 -9.60
CA ALA A 53 7.16 -4.60 -10.59
C ALA A 53 5.76 -4.67 -9.96
N ILE A 54 4.73 -4.75 -10.80
CA ILE A 54 3.35 -4.94 -10.34
C ILE A 54 2.63 -6.04 -11.12
N VAL A 55 1.96 -6.92 -10.39
CA VAL A 55 0.94 -7.83 -10.90
C VAL A 55 -0.41 -7.15 -10.70
N THR A 56 -1.08 -6.82 -11.80
CA THR A 56 -2.40 -6.19 -11.81
C THR A 56 -3.15 -6.53 -13.10
N ALA A 57 -4.37 -6.04 -13.25
CA ALA A 57 -5.10 -6.14 -14.50
C ALA A 57 -5.86 -4.85 -14.82
N LEU A 58 -5.91 -4.53 -16.10
CA LEU A 58 -6.54 -3.33 -16.66
C LEU A 58 -7.53 -3.73 -17.77
N ALA A 59 -8.58 -2.94 -17.93
CA ALA A 59 -9.44 -3.06 -19.11
C ALA A 59 -8.71 -2.52 -20.34
N ASP A 60 -8.75 -3.26 -21.44
CA ASP A 60 -8.11 -2.89 -22.71
C ASP A 60 -8.89 -1.78 -23.43
N ASN A 61 -8.65 -0.55 -22.97
CA ASN A 61 -9.19 0.69 -23.50
C ASN A 61 -8.30 1.89 -23.14
N GLU A 62 -8.63 3.08 -23.65
CA GLU A 62 -7.86 4.31 -23.43
C GLU A 62 -7.66 4.69 -21.96
N ILE A 63 -8.60 4.33 -21.08
CA ILE A 63 -8.45 4.57 -19.64
C ILE A 63 -7.37 3.63 -19.06
N GLY A 64 -7.35 2.38 -19.50
CA GLY A 64 -6.32 1.41 -19.10
C GLY A 64 -4.95 1.82 -19.61
N ARG A 65 -4.87 2.31 -20.86
CA ARG A 65 -3.62 2.87 -21.42
C ARG A 65 -3.12 4.08 -20.64
N LEU A 66 -4.01 4.97 -20.18
CA LEU A 66 -3.62 6.07 -19.30
C LEU A 66 -3.08 5.58 -17.94
N VAL A 67 -3.68 4.55 -17.35
CA VAL A 67 -3.14 3.95 -16.11
C VAL A 67 -1.75 3.37 -16.35
N GLU A 68 -1.56 2.62 -17.44
CA GLU A 68 -0.26 2.08 -17.85
C GLU A 68 0.81 3.17 -18.04
N ASP A 69 0.50 4.24 -18.78
CA ASP A 69 1.43 5.34 -19.02
C ASP A 69 1.88 6.03 -17.72
N LEU A 70 0.97 6.17 -16.75
CA LEU A 70 1.30 6.70 -15.43
C LEU A 70 2.21 5.73 -14.65
N MET A 71 1.97 4.42 -14.74
CA MET A 71 2.85 3.40 -14.15
C MET A 71 4.25 3.41 -14.78
N LEU A 72 4.33 3.51 -16.11
CA LEU A 72 5.58 3.61 -16.87
C LEU A 72 6.34 4.89 -16.54
N THR A 73 5.64 6.02 -16.44
CA THR A 73 6.20 7.29 -15.93
C THR A 73 6.69 7.12 -14.50
N GLY A 74 6.01 6.29 -13.71
CA GLY A 74 6.45 5.87 -12.40
C GLY A 74 7.65 4.94 -12.37
N GLY A 75 7.98 4.32 -13.49
CA GLY A 75 9.08 3.39 -13.64
C GLY A 75 8.81 2.03 -12.99
N VAL A 76 7.60 1.73 -12.55
CA VAL A 76 7.26 0.37 -12.06
C VAL A 76 7.18 -0.55 -13.27
N ASP A 77 7.80 -1.73 -13.20
CA ASP A 77 7.75 -2.70 -14.29
C ASP A 77 6.33 -3.25 -14.46
N THR A 78 5.77 -3.06 -15.66
CA THR A 78 4.39 -3.42 -16.04
C THR A 78 4.31 -4.74 -16.80
N SER A 79 5.40 -5.51 -16.88
CA SER A 79 5.45 -6.77 -17.65
C SER A 79 4.42 -7.83 -17.21
N PHE A 80 3.86 -7.70 -16.00
CA PHE A 80 2.84 -8.61 -15.45
C PHE A 80 1.42 -8.01 -15.44
N VAL A 81 1.19 -6.92 -16.16
CA VAL A 81 -0.16 -6.37 -16.35
C VAL A 81 -0.95 -7.29 -17.28
N ARG A 82 -2.13 -7.76 -16.82
CA ARG A 82 -3.08 -8.47 -17.68
C ARG A 82 -4.09 -7.50 -18.28
N TRP A 83 -4.34 -7.65 -19.57
CA TRP A 83 -5.34 -6.87 -20.30
C TRP A 83 -6.60 -7.70 -20.47
N LEU A 84 -7.72 -7.22 -19.93
CA LEU A 84 -9.03 -7.85 -20.10
C LEU A 84 -9.81 -7.12 -21.22
N PRO A 85 -10.49 -7.84 -22.13
CA PRO A 85 -11.25 -7.22 -23.20
C PRO A 85 -12.30 -6.24 -22.67
N ALA A 86 -12.24 -4.99 -23.12
CA ALA A 86 -13.28 -4.02 -22.83
C ALA A 86 -14.52 -4.25 -23.71
N ASP A 87 -15.71 -4.06 -23.13
CA ASP A 87 -16.99 -4.14 -23.84
C ASP A 87 -17.47 -2.77 -24.38
N GLY A 88 -16.61 -1.75 -24.28
CA GLY A 88 -16.89 -0.36 -24.69
C GLY A 88 -17.87 0.40 -23.79
N ALA A 89 -18.56 -0.26 -22.85
CA ALA A 89 -19.59 0.35 -22.01
C ALA A 89 -19.32 0.20 -20.50
N GLY A 90 -18.32 -0.59 -20.11
CA GLY A 90 -17.97 -0.86 -18.74
C GLY A 90 -18.95 -1.78 -18.01
N ARG A 91 -19.69 -2.66 -18.70
CA ARG A 91 -20.64 -3.57 -18.04
C ARG A 91 -19.92 -4.82 -17.52
N ALA A 92 -19.02 -5.37 -18.32
CA ALA A 92 -18.27 -6.56 -17.98
C ALA A 92 -16.96 -6.22 -17.24
N VAL A 93 -16.21 -5.23 -17.73
CA VAL A 93 -14.87 -4.89 -17.22
C VAL A 93 -14.67 -3.38 -17.22
N ARG A 94 -14.11 -2.85 -16.13
CA ARG A 94 -13.77 -1.42 -15.97
C ARG A 94 -12.36 -1.24 -15.41
N ASN A 95 -11.84 -0.04 -15.54
CA ASN A 95 -10.72 0.43 -14.71
C ASN A 95 -11.30 1.17 -13.50
N GLY A 96 -10.71 0.99 -12.32
CA GLY A 96 -11.20 1.63 -11.11
C GLY A 96 -10.98 3.13 -11.14
N LEU A 97 -11.99 3.90 -10.72
CA LEU A 97 -11.92 5.35 -10.58
C LEU A 97 -12.16 5.74 -9.13
N ASN A 98 -11.49 6.78 -8.65
CA ASN A 98 -11.69 7.30 -7.31
C ASN A 98 -11.68 8.83 -7.31
N PHE A 99 -12.78 9.45 -6.92
CA PHE A 99 -12.87 10.91 -6.83
C PHE A 99 -12.51 11.33 -5.41
N VAL A 100 -11.54 12.21 -5.26
CA VAL A 100 -10.98 12.56 -3.94
C VAL A 100 -10.95 14.08 -3.76
N GLU A 101 -11.65 14.57 -2.74
CA GLU A 101 -11.52 15.94 -2.24
C GLU A 101 -10.53 15.99 -1.08
N ARG A 102 -9.54 16.88 -1.17
CA ARG A 102 -8.71 17.21 -0.01
C ARG A 102 -9.55 17.92 1.03
N GLY A 103 -9.33 17.58 2.29
CA GLY A 103 -9.94 18.28 3.42
C GLY A 103 -9.24 19.62 3.67
N PHE A 104 -9.94 20.56 4.30
CA PHE A 104 -9.32 21.80 4.74
C PHE A 104 -9.92 22.30 6.06
N GLY A 105 -9.06 22.56 7.05
CA GLY A 105 -9.47 23.00 8.39
C GLY A 105 -10.46 22.01 9.03
N VAL A 106 -11.70 22.47 9.24
CA VAL A 106 -12.78 21.67 9.84
C VAL A 106 -13.45 20.70 8.86
N ARG A 107 -13.22 20.86 7.55
CA ARG A 107 -13.82 19.99 6.52
C ARG A 107 -12.95 18.78 6.29
N ALA A 108 -13.47 17.59 6.64
CA ALA A 108 -12.81 16.32 6.36
C ALA A 108 -12.60 16.10 4.84
N PRO A 109 -11.55 15.36 4.45
CA PRO A 109 -11.43 14.85 3.08
C PRO A 109 -12.56 13.89 2.75
N LEU A 110 -12.89 13.77 1.47
CA LEU A 110 -13.94 12.90 0.96
C LEU A 110 -13.39 12.05 -0.18
N GLY A 111 -13.65 10.73 -0.13
CA GLY A 111 -13.39 9.82 -1.24
C GLY A 111 -14.70 9.21 -1.74
N VAL A 112 -14.88 9.17 -3.06
CA VAL A 112 -16.01 8.52 -3.73
C VAL A 112 -15.43 7.54 -4.75
N SER A 113 -15.46 6.25 -4.40
CA SER A 113 -14.92 5.20 -5.25
C SER A 113 -15.96 4.69 -6.24
N ASP A 114 -15.52 4.50 -7.48
CA ASP A 114 -16.26 3.86 -8.56
C ASP A 114 -15.41 2.70 -9.10
N ARG A 115 -15.45 1.59 -8.36
CA ARG A 115 -14.57 0.42 -8.52
C ARG A 115 -15.33 -0.90 -8.62
N GLY A 116 -16.57 -0.86 -9.09
CA GLY A 116 -17.30 -2.08 -9.44
C GLY A 116 -16.79 -2.66 -10.76
N HIS A 117 -16.74 -4.00 -10.86
CA HIS A 117 -16.36 -4.74 -12.08
C HIS A 117 -14.95 -4.41 -12.61
N THR A 118 -14.00 -4.08 -11.74
CA THR A 118 -12.64 -3.77 -12.19
C THR A 118 -11.92 -5.01 -12.68
N ALA A 119 -10.99 -4.86 -13.63
CA ALA A 119 -10.30 -5.98 -14.25
C ALA A 119 -9.55 -6.87 -13.23
N ILE A 120 -8.82 -6.25 -12.28
CA ILE A 120 -8.09 -6.97 -11.22
C ILE A 120 -9.03 -7.73 -10.26
N ALA A 121 -10.25 -7.24 -10.04
CA ALA A 121 -11.24 -7.92 -9.21
C ALA A 121 -11.74 -9.23 -9.85
N GLN A 122 -11.48 -9.44 -11.14
CA GLN A 122 -11.90 -10.64 -11.86
C GLN A 122 -10.80 -11.70 -11.98
N LEU A 123 -9.56 -11.35 -11.62
CA LEU A 123 -8.47 -12.32 -11.65
C LEU A 123 -8.70 -13.46 -10.66
N ARG A 124 -8.23 -14.64 -11.07
CA ARG A 124 -8.25 -15.89 -10.33
C ARG A 124 -6.82 -16.38 -10.12
N ALA A 125 -6.64 -17.30 -9.18
CA ALA A 125 -5.35 -17.88 -8.82
C ALA A 125 -4.50 -18.33 -10.04
N ASP A 126 -5.15 -18.96 -11.03
CA ASP A 126 -4.46 -19.55 -12.19
C ASP A 126 -4.28 -18.58 -13.37
N ASP A 127 -4.73 -17.32 -13.23
CA ASP A 127 -4.53 -16.30 -14.27
C ASP A 127 -3.10 -15.77 -14.30
N VAL A 128 -2.26 -16.08 -13.32
CA VAL A 128 -0.88 -15.59 -13.28
C VAL A 128 0.06 -16.77 -13.18
N ASP A 129 1.06 -16.81 -14.06
CA ASP A 129 2.19 -17.73 -13.90
C ASP A 129 3.09 -17.22 -12.78
N TRP A 130 2.75 -17.61 -11.55
CA TRP A 130 3.45 -17.13 -10.37
C TRP A 130 4.91 -17.58 -10.32
N ASP A 131 5.22 -18.79 -10.80
CA ASP A 131 6.60 -19.25 -10.81
C ASP A 131 7.44 -18.42 -11.79
N ALA A 132 6.88 -17.99 -12.92
CA ALA A 132 7.54 -17.04 -13.82
C ALA A 132 7.73 -15.65 -13.19
N VAL A 133 6.76 -15.15 -12.40
CA VAL A 133 6.89 -13.87 -11.67
C VAL A 133 8.07 -13.90 -10.70
N PHE A 134 8.22 -15.00 -9.95
CA PHE A 134 9.23 -15.12 -8.90
C PHE A 134 10.58 -15.71 -9.38
N ALA A 135 10.64 -16.31 -10.58
CA ALA A 135 11.84 -16.94 -11.15
C ALA A 135 13.08 -16.04 -11.20
N GLY A 136 12.88 -14.72 -11.28
CA GLY A 136 13.96 -13.72 -11.31
C GLY A 136 14.62 -13.45 -9.95
N GLY A 137 14.26 -14.18 -8.88
CA GLY A 137 14.79 -13.97 -7.54
C GLY A 137 14.20 -12.73 -6.86
N VAL A 138 12.88 -12.58 -6.94
CA VAL A 138 12.16 -11.47 -6.27
C VAL A 138 12.38 -11.56 -4.76
N ARG A 139 12.79 -10.47 -4.13
CA ARG A 139 13.09 -10.46 -2.68
C ARG A 139 11.85 -10.28 -1.81
N TRP A 140 10.83 -9.60 -2.34
CA TRP A 140 9.66 -9.18 -1.56
C TRP A 140 8.37 -9.20 -2.40
N LEU A 141 7.28 -9.74 -1.84
CA LEU A 141 5.91 -9.57 -2.33
C LEU A 141 5.14 -8.67 -1.36
N HIS A 142 4.47 -7.63 -1.85
CA HIS A 142 3.56 -6.81 -1.07
C HIS A 142 2.13 -6.84 -1.62
N THR A 143 1.16 -7.09 -0.75
CA THR A 143 -0.26 -7.12 -1.10
C THR A 143 -1.12 -6.69 0.10
N GLY A 144 -2.45 -6.75 0.03
CA GLY A 144 -3.27 -6.30 1.15
C GLY A 144 -4.78 -6.52 1.08
N GLY A 145 -5.43 -6.04 2.14
CA GLY A 145 -6.86 -6.19 2.41
C GLY A 145 -7.77 -5.39 1.48
N ILE A 146 -7.22 -4.42 0.74
CA ILE A 146 -7.96 -3.76 -0.34
C ILE A 146 -8.24 -4.76 -1.44
N LEU A 147 -7.19 -5.41 -1.99
CA LEU A 147 -7.35 -6.45 -2.99
C LEU A 147 -8.21 -7.61 -2.48
N ALA A 148 -7.99 -8.09 -1.25
CA ALA A 148 -8.80 -9.16 -0.66
C ALA A 148 -10.30 -8.80 -0.57
N GLY A 149 -10.60 -7.51 -0.40
CA GLY A 149 -11.96 -6.97 -0.33
C GLY A 149 -12.60 -6.66 -1.69
N LEU A 150 -11.94 -6.88 -2.82
CA LEU A 150 -12.48 -6.54 -4.15
C LEU A 150 -13.51 -7.54 -4.69
N SER A 151 -13.24 -8.85 -4.60
CA SER A 151 -14.17 -9.87 -5.08
C SER A 151 -14.01 -11.19 -4.33
N ASP A 152 -14.82 -12.19 -4.67
CA ASP A 152 -14.74 -13.51 -4.04
C ASP A 152 -13.54 -14.32 -4.54
N THR A 153 -12.93 -13.93 -5.66
CA THR A 153 -11.77 -14.62 -6.24
C THR A 153 -10.43 -14.05 -5.78
N THR A 154 -10.39 -12.79 -5.34
CA THR A 154 -9.15 -12.12 -4.98
C THR A 154 -8.45 -12.66 -3.72
N PRO A 155 -9.14 -13.21 -2.69
CA PRO A 155 -8.46 -13.91 -1.61
C PRO A 155 -7.63 -15.11 -2.10
N ASP A 156 -8.20 -15.93 -2.98
CA ASP A 156 -7.51 -17.12 -3.52
C ASP A 156 -6.33 -16.72 -4.43
N LEU A 157 -6.45 -15.60 -5.16
CA LEU A 157 -5.35 -15.00 -5.91
C LEU A 157 -4.19 -14.59 -5.00
N ILE A 158 -4.48 -13.94 -3.87
CA ILE A 158 -3.46 -13.54 -2.88
C ILE A 158 -2.78 -14.77 -2.29
N GLU A 159 -3.52 -15.83 -1.98
CA GLU A 159 -2.94 -17.07 -1.47
C GLU A 159 -2.00 -17.74 -2.46
N ALA A 160 -2.39 -17.81 -3.73
CA ALA A 160 -1.54 -18.37 -4.79
C ALA A 160 -0.22 -17.60 -4.92
N ALA A 161 -0.30 -16.26 -4.93
CA ALA A 161 0.86 -15.38 -4.95
C ALA A 161 1.75 -15.57 -3.72
N THR A 162 1.15 -15.64 -2.53
CA THR A 162 1.83 -15.83 -1.24
C THR A 162 2.55 -17.17 -1.18
N ALA A 163 1.88 -18.25 -1.60
CA ALA A 163 2.47 -19.58 -1.65
C ALA A 163 3.66 -19.62 -2.62
N ALA A 164 3.55 -19.00 -3.80
CA ALA A 164 4.64 -18.92 -4.76
C ALA A 164 5.81 -18.10 -4.24
N ALA A 165 5.56 -16.89 -3.73
CA ALA A 165 6.56 -16.03 -3.12
C ALA A 165 7.41 -16.80 -2.08
N ARG A 166 6.75 -17.53 -1.18
CA ARG A 166 7.41 -18.35 -0.16
C ARG A 166 8.23 -19.50 -0.75
N ARG A 167 7.72 -20.22 -1.76
CA ARG A 167 8.47 -21.30 -2.44
C ARG A 167 9.78 -20.78 -3.06
N HIS A 168 9.78 -19.53 -3.54
CA HIS A 168 10.94 -18.87 -4.13
C HIS A 168 11.77 -18.06 -3.12
N GLY A 169 11.44 -18.12 -1.83
CA GLY A 169 12.20 -17.47 -0.75
C GLY A 169 11.96 -15.96 -0.60
N ALA A 170 10.96 -15.40 -1.27
CA ALA A 170 10.58 -14.00 -1.11
C ALA A 170 9.86 -13.77 0.23
N THR A 171 10.12 -12.63 0.86
CA THR A 171 9.36 -12.19 2.04
C THR A 171 7.99 -11.68 1.61
N VAL A 172 6.93 -12.05 2.35
CA VAL A 172 5.56 -11.61 2.06
C VAL A 172 5.12 -10.57 3.08
N SER A 173 4.72 -9.38 2.61
CA SER A 173 4.05 -8.38 3.44
C SER A 173 2.59 -8.15 3.06
N TYR A 174 1.76 -7.94 4.07
CA TYR A 174 0.33 -7.76 3.92
C TYR A 174 -0.17 -6.57 4.74
N ASP A 175 -0.79 -5.59 4.09
CA ASP A 175 -1.49 -4.49 4.76
C ASP A 175 -2.97 -4.82 4.97
N LEU A 176 -3.41 -4.90 6.23
CA LEU A 176 -4.79 -5.24 6.58
C LEU A 176 -5.81 -4.25 6.00
N ASN A 177 -5.42 -2.97 5.89
CA ASN A 177 -6.09 -1.88 5.20
C ASN A 177 -7.64 -1.93 5.15
N TYR A 178 -8.30 -2.16 6.30
CA TYR A 178 -9.76 -2.34 6.33
C TYR A 178 -10.51 -1.13 5.76
N ARG A 179 -11.42 -1.38 4.82
CA ARG A 179 -12.34 -0.39 4.25
C ARG A 179 -13.76 -0.90 4.34
N ALA A 180 -14.57 -0.30 5.20
CA ALA A 180 -15.95 -0.72 5.40
C ALA A 180 -16.72 -0.81 4.08
N SER A 181 -16.56 0.16 3.17
CA SER A 181 -17.26 0.21 1.88
C SER A 181 -17.01 -1.00 0.96
N LEU A 182 -15.84 -1.63 1.02
CA LEU A 182 -15.54 -2.84 0.23
C LEU A 182 -16.25 -4.08 0.76
N TRP A 183 -16.44 -4.12 2.08
CA TRP A 183 -17.06 -5.25 2.77
C TRP A 183 -18.57 -5.06 2.97
N GLN A 184 -19.10 -3.85 2.76
CA GLN A 184 -20.54 -3.61 2.71
C GLN A 184 -21.16 -4.46 1.60
N GLY A 185 -22.19 -5.23 1.93
CA GLY A 185 -22.80 -6.19 1.00
C GLY A 185 -22.00 -7.49 0.79
N ARG A 186 -20.82 -7.64 1.41
CA ARG A 186 -19.95 -8.83 1.33
C ARG A 186 -19.62 -9.41 2.72
N GLY A 187 -20.62 -9.44 3.61
CA GLY A 187 -20.48 -9.97 4.98
C GLY A 187 -19.83 -9.02 6.00
N GLY A 188 -19.46 -7.80 5.59
CA GLY A 188 -19.02 -6.73 6.49
C GLY A 188 -17.74 -7.06 7.26
N ARG A 189 -17.61 -6.50 8.48
CA ARG A 189 -16.40 -6.62 9.31
C ARG A 189 -16.05 -8.07 9.64
N ALA A 190 -17.06 -8.91 9.92
CA ALA A 190 -16.83 -10.31 10.29
C ALA A 190 -16.16 -11.08 9.14
N ARG A 191 -16.68 -10.94 7.92
CA ARG A 191 -16.08 -11.56 6.73
C ARG A 191 -14.68 -11.01 6.45
N ALA A 192 -14.47 -9.70 6.63
CA ALA A 192 -13.15 -9.09 6.48
C ALA A 192 -12.13 -9.69 7.46
N GLN A 193 -12.51 -9.88 8.73
CA GLN A 193 -11.67 -10.48 9.76
C GLN A 193 -11.36 -11.95 9.46
N GLU A 194 -12.36 -12.72 9.01
CA GLU A 194 -12.18 -14.11 8.59
C GLU A 194 -11.16 -14.23 7.44
N VAL A 195 -11.36 -13.45 6.37
CA VAL A 195 -10.47 -13.46 5.20
C VAL A 195 -9.07 -12.98 5.58
N ASN A 196 -8.93 -11.90 6.34
CA ASN A 196 -7.62 -11.41 6.77
C ASN A 196 -6.88 -12.44 7.64
N ARG A 197 -7.56 -13.12 8.57
CA ARG A 197 -6.93 -14.19 9.36
C ARG A 197 -6.46 -15.35 8.50
N ARG A 198 -7.27 -15.77 7.51
CA ARG A 198 -6.89 -16.79 6.52
C ARG A 198 -5.61 -16.39 5.78
N LEU A 199 -5.55 -15.15 5.29
CA LEU A 199 -4.41 -14.67 4.50
C LEU A 199 -3.14 -14.45 5.34
N LEU A 200 -3.26 -14.03 6.60
CA LEU A 200 -2.12 -13.83 7.51
C LEU A 200 -1.30 -15.10 7.74
N ALA A 201 -1.87 -16.30 7.54
CA ALA A 201 -1.18 -17.58 7.69
C ALA A 201 0.09 -17.72 6.80
N GLY A 202 0.15 -16.99 5.68
CA GLY A 202 1.31 -17.00 4.77
C GLY A 202 2.20 -15.75 4.85
N VAL A 203 1.92 -14.82 5.75
CA VAL A 203 2.54 -13.49 5.80
C VAL A 203 3.72 -13.47 6.77
N ASP A 204 4.81 -12.84 6.38
CA ASP A 204 5.98 -12.62 7.26
C ASP A 204 5.98 -11.21 7.87
N VAL A 205 5.41 -10.22 7.19
CA VAL A 205 5.35 -8.81 7.64
C VAL A 205 3.93 -8.25 7.56
N ALA A 206 3.30 -7.98 8.70
CA ALA A 206 1.95 -7.42 8.74
C ALA A 206 1.97 -5.91 8.97
N PHE A 207 1.20 -5.16 8.17
CA PHE A 207 0.87 -3.76 8.44
C PHE A 207 -0.54 -3.66 9.03
N GLY A 208 -0.60 -3.13 10.26
CA GLY A 208 -1.79 -3.08 11.10
C GLY A 208 -1.93 -4.28 12.03
N VAL A 209 -2.83 -4.14 13.00
CA VAL A 209 -3.19 -5.20 13.95
C VAL A 209 -4.71 -5.43 13.88
N PRO A 210 -5.20 -6.68 13.70
CA PRO A 210 -6.62 -6.95 13.45
C PRO A 210 -7.46 -6.98 14.74
N VAL A 211 -7.38 -5.91 15.53
CA VAL A 211 -8.04 -5.80 16.85
C VAL A 211 -9.21 -4.81 16.83
N ASP A 212 -10.14 -5.01 17.76
CA ASP A 212 -11.17 -4.05 18.08
C ASP A 212 -10.62 -3.07 19.14
N GLY A 213 -10.52 -1.79 18.80
CA GLY A 213 -10.07 -0.75 19.73
C GLY A 213 -8.87 0.06 19.20
N PRO A 214 -8.38 1.01 20.01
CA PRO A 214 -7.19 1.78 19.66
C PRO A 214 -5.95 0.89 19.66
N VAL A 215 -5.00 1.26 18.82
CA VAL A 215 -3.64 0.74 18.83
C VAL A 215 -2.73 1.91 19.16
N ASP A 216 -2.03 1.83 20.28
CA ASP A 216 -1.13 2.85 20.81
C ASP A 216 0.09 2.20 21.47
N ARG A 217 0.96 3.03 22.08
CA ARG A 217 2.22 2.55 22.69
C ARG A 217 2.01 1.56 23.83
N ASP A 218 0.89 1.66 24.54
CA ASP A 218 0.63 0.85 25.73
C ASP A 218 -0.08 -0.46 25.37
N THR A 219 -0.96 -0.41 24.37
CA THR A 219 -1.77 -1.56 23.92
C THR A 219 -1.06 -2.42 22.88
N PHE A 220 -0.23 -1.83 22.01
CA PHE A 220 0.45 -2.54 20.91
C PHE A 220 1.27 -3.76 21.35
N PRO A 221 2.07 -3.73 22.44
CA PRO A 221 2.85 -4.89 22.86
C PRO A 221 1.98 -6.14 23.12
N GLY A 222 0.87 -5.97 23.84
CA GLY A 222 -0.04 -7.07 24.16
C GLY A 222 -0.82 -7.56 22.94
N GLN A 223 -1.26 -6.63 22.09
CA GLN A 223 -2.00 -6.97 20.87
C GLN A 223 -1.12 -7.74 19.86
N VAL A 224 0.14 -7.36 19.71
CA VAL A 224 1.10 -8.10 18.87
C VAL A 224 1.45 -9.45 19.48
N ALA A 225 1.60 -9.55 20.80
CA ALA A 225 1.88 -10.83 21.46
C ALA A 225 0.79 -11.87 21.18
N GLU A 226 -0.49 -11.49 21.25
CA GLU A 226 -1.59 -12.39 20.89
C GLU A 226 -1.62 -12.69 19.38
N LEU A 227 -1.34 -11.71 18.53
CA LEU A 227 -1.30 -11.92 17.07
C LEU A 227 -0.20 -12.92 16.67
N VAL A 228 1.01 -12.78 17.21
CA VAL A 228 2.15 -13.67 16.90
C VAL A 228 1.96 -15.05 17.52
N LYS A 229 1.21 -15.16 18.63
CA LYS A 229 0.79 -16.46 19.17
C LYS A 229 -0.16 -17.20 18.23
N GLU A 230 -1.07 -16.48 17.56
CA GLU A 230 -1.95 -17.04 16.53
C GLU A 230 -1.18 -17.34 15.22
N PHE A 231 -0.22 -16.47 14.86
CA PHE A 231 0.53 -16.51 13.61
C PHE A 231 2.05 -16.46 13.87
N PRO A 232 2.67 -17.57 14.31
CA PRO A 232 4.07 -17.60 14.74
C PRO A 232 5.10 -17.40 13.61
N GLN A 233 4.66 -17.46 12.34
CA GLN A 233 5.48 -17.14 11.17
C GLN A 233 5.68 -15.63 10.95
N LEU A 234 4.88 -14.77 11.60
CA LEU A 234 5.07 -13.32 11.51
C LEU A 234 6.41 -12.94 12.14
N ARG A 235 7.25 -12.28 11.34
CA ARG A 235 8.56 -11.76 11.77
C ARG A 235 8.51 -10.28 12.11
N VAL A 236 7.65 -9.52 11.43
CA VAL A 236 7.46 -8.09 11.69
C VAL A 236 5.98 -7.74 11.73
N VAL A 237 5.58 -6.94 12.71
CA VAL A 237 4.25 -6.32 12.76
C VAL A 237 4.44 -4.83 12.95
N ALA A 238 3.85 -4.00 12.10
CA ALA A 238 4.04 -2.57 12.14
C ALA A 238 2.72 -1.80 11.98
N THR A 239 2.61 -0.64 12.62
CA THR A 239 1.41 0.18 12.54
C THR A 239 1.74 1.66 12.66
N THR A 240 0.95 2.50 12.01
CA THR A 240 1.05 3.96 12.14
C THR A 240 0.23 4.44 13.33
N LEU A 241 0.75 5.38 14.09
CA LEU A 241 0.00 6.12 15.10
C LEU A 241 -0.42 7.46 14.49
N ARG A 242 -1.71 7.65 14.29
CA ARG A 242 -2.26 8.88 13.70
C ARG A 242 -3.38 9.46 14.54
N ARG A 243 -3.24 10.73 14.92
CA ARG A 243 -4.33 11.53 15.50
C ARG A 243 -4.58 12.76 14.64
N ALA A 244 -5.76 12.85 14.01
CA ALA A 244 -6.12 14.04 13.25
C ALA A 244 -6.62 15.14 14.21
N ARG A 245 -5.92 16.29 14.27
CA ARG A 245 -6.38 17.48 15.00
C ARG A 245 -7.30 18.34 14.13
N SER A 246 -7.00 18.42 12.85
CA SER A 246 -7.84 18.97 11.78
C SER A 246 -7.57 18.20 10.49
N ALA A 247 -8.18 18.58 9.37
CA ALA A 247 -7.87 17.97 8.07
C ALA A 247 -6.42 18.16 7.62
N ASN A 248 -5.75 19.23 8.09
CA ASN A 248 -4.40 19.60 7.67
C ASN A 248 -3.36 19.54 8.80
N VAL A 249 -3.74 19.13 10.01
CA VAL A 249 -2.81 19.04 11.14
C VAL A 249 -3.00 17.71 11.84
N HIS A 250 -2.00 16.84 11.76
CA HIS A 250 -2.02 15.51 12.36
C HIS A 250 -0.86 15.34 13.34
N ASP A 251 -1.05 14.54 14.39
CA ASP A 251 0.06 13.89 15.07
C ASP A 251 0.35 12.57 14.36
N TRP A 252 1.62 12.31 14.07
CA TRP A 252 2.07 11.18 13.25
C TRP A 252 3.29 10.50 13.84
N SER A 253 3.21 9.17 14.00
CA SER A 253 4.30 8.31 14.45
C SER A 253 4.03 6.88 13.98
N GLY A 254 4.79 5.91 14.44
CA GLY A 254 4.68 4.52 14.06
C GLY A 254 5.39 3.62 15.05
N LEU A 255 4.90 2.39 15.13
CA LEU A 255 5.45 1.32 15.96
C LEU A 255 5.76 0.14 15.06
N ALA A 256 6.79 -0.60 15.41
CA ALA A 256 7.08 -1.89 14.81
C ALA A 256 7.50 -2.87 15.90
N TRP A 257 7.17 -4.13 15.70
CA TRP A 257 7.65 -5.25 16.48
C TRP A 257 8.42 -6.19 15.55
N GLN A 258 9.55 -6.73 16.03
CA GLN A 258 10.31 -7.78 15.37
C GLN A 258 10.93 -8.70 16.41
N ASP A 259 10.65 -10.00 16.34
CA ASP A 259 11.28 -11.03 17.16
C ASP A 259 11.33 -10.72 18.68
N GLY A 260 10.25 -10.16 19.22
CA GLY A 260 10.13 -9.79 20.64
C GLY A 260 10.58 -8.37 20.99
N VAL A 261 11.22 -7.66 20.05
CA VAL A 261 11.67 -6.27 20.22
C VAL A 261 10.64 -5.31 19.66
N ILE A 262 10.35 -4.21 20.37
CA ILE A 262 9.46 -3.15 19.92
C ILE A 262 10.27 -1.88 19.67
N ALA A 263 10.12 -1.33 18.47
CA ALA A 263 10.67 -0.04 18.05
C ALA A 263 9.56 1.00 17.94
N ALA A 264 9.91 2.25 18.20
CA ALA A 264 8.99 3.37 18.10
C ALA A 264 9.66 4.58 17.45
N ALA A 265 9.11 5.02 16.32
CA ALA A 265 9.58 6.21 15.65
C ALA A 265 9.31 7.49 16.48
N ARG A 266 10.07 8.54 16.21
CA ARG A 266 9.90 9.85 16.85
C ARG A 266 8.55 10.46 16.49
N PRO A 267 7.76 10.93 17.48
CA PRO A 267 6.49 11.60 17.21
C PRO A 267 6.68 12.91 16.44
N ARG A 268 5.94 13.05 15.34
CA ARG A 268 5.82 14.29 14.55
C ARG A 268 4.48 14.92 14.89
N ASN A 269 4.45 15.65 16.01
CA ASN A 269 3.24 16.31 16.50
C ASN A 269 2.94 17.57 15.69
N GLY A 270 1.68 17.77 15.32
CA GLY A 270 1.27 18.94 14.52
C GLY A 270 1.82 18.96 13.09
N LEU A 271 2.08 17.80 12.49
CA LEU A 271 2.47 17.67 11.09
C LEU A 271 1.43 18.37 10.19
N ALA A 272 1.90 19.31 9.38
CA ALA A 272 1.10 19.95 8.35
C ALA A 272 0.86 18.98 7.18
N VAL A 273 -0.39 18.83 6.79
CA VAL A 273 -0.85 17.87 5.78
C VAL A 273 -1.52 18.60 4.63
N LEU A 274 -0.96 18.45 3.44
CA LEU A 274 -1.55 18.93 2.19
C LEU A 274 -2.55 17.91 1.66
N ASP A 275 -2.12 16.66 1.57
CA ASP A 275 -2.92 15.52 1.17
C ASP A 275 -2.60 14.35 2.08
N ARG A 276 -3.61 13.69 2.63
CA ARG A 276 -3.37 12.62 3.61
C ARG A 276 -3.19 11.25 2.96
N ILE A 277 -3.58 11.11 1.70
CA ILE A 277 -3.51 9.85 0.95
C ILE A 277 -2.05 9.52 0.68
N GLY A 278 -1.71 8.23 0.60
CA GLY A 278 -0.33 7.77 0.43
C GLY A 278 0.51 7.79 1.72
N GLY A 279 0.07 8.43 2.81
CA GLY A 279 0.86 8.48 4.05
C GLY A 279 1.07 7.10 4.72
N GLY A 280 0.09 6.19 4.63
CA GLY A 280 0.23 4.82 5.10
C GLY A 280 1.13 3.98 4.19
N ASP A 281 0.95 4.11 2.89
CA ASP A 281 1.77 3.43 1.88
C ASP A 281 3.23 3.93 1.93
N GLY A 282 3.43 5.21 2.26
CA GLY A 282 4.75 5.79 2.56
C GLY A 282 5.37 5.20 3.82
N PHE A 283 4.58 4.98 4.88
CA PHE A 283 5.06 4.24 6.04
C PHE A 283 5.50 2.82 5.68
N ALA A 284 4.68 2.10 4.91
CA ALA A 284 4.99 0.74 4.48
C ALA A 284 6.26 0.69 3.61
N SER A 285 6.37 1.55 2.59
CA SER A 285 7.55 1.58 1.71
C SER A 285 8.83 2.01 2.43
N GLY A 286 8.80 3.00 3.33
CA GLY A 286 9.97 3.36 4.12
C GLY A 286 10.43 2.25 5.07
N LEU A 287 9.50 1.55 5.74
CA LEU A 287 9.82 0.39 6.57
C LEU A 287 10.41 -0.75 5.74
N ILE A 288 9.77 -1.10 4.61
CA ILE A 288 10.25 -2.17 3.71
C ILE A 288 11.64 -1.83 3.18
N TYR A 289 11.90 -0.58 2.81
CA TYR A 289 13.22 -0.13 2.39
C TYR A 289 14.27 -0.36 3.50
N GLY A 290 13.97 0.05 4.74
CA GLY A 290 14.87 -0.15 5.87
C GLY A 290 15.21 -1.62 6.09
N LEU A 291 14.20 -2.50 6.08
CA LEU A 291 14.37 -3.95 6.22
C LEU A 291 15.16 -4.56 5.07
N LEU A 292 14.87 -4.19 3.82
CA LEU A 292 15.61 -4.65 2.63
C LEU A 292 17.06 -4.14 2.59
N SER A 293 17.34 -3.02 3.26
CA SER A 293 18.66 -2.40 3.37
C SER A 293 19.46 -2.90 4.58
N GLY A 294 18.88 -3.77 5.41
CA GLY A 294 19.53 -4.34 6.60
C GLY A 294 19.65 -3.36 7.78
N PHE A 295 18.82 -2.32 7.82
CA PHE A 295 18.75 -1.45 8.98
C PHE A 295 18.14 -2.18 10.18
N ASP A 296 18.49 -1.74 11.39
CA ASP A 296 17.79 -2.19 12.59
C ASP A 296 16.33 -1.68 12.59
N LEU A 297 15.51 -2.26 13.46
CA LEU A 297 14.08 -1.99 13.49
C LEU A 297 13.77 -0.51 13.83
N ASP A 298 14.59 0.13 14.67
CA ASP A 298 14.43 1.54 15.05
C ASP A 298 14.65 2.47 13.85
N ALA A 299 15.72 2.25 13.08
CA ALA A 299 15.96 2.99 11.85
C ALA A 299 14.88 2.69 10.79
N ALA A 300 14.48 1.42 10.63
CA ALA A 300 13.46 1.04 9.64
C ALA A 300 12.10 1.71 9.94
N VAL A 301 11.64 1.71 11.20
CA VAL A 301 10.37 2.36 11.56
C VAL A 301 10.46 3.88 11.44
N GLU A 302 11.61 4.48 11.73
CA GLU A 302 11.83 5.92 11.56
C GLU A 302 11.83 6.33 10.07
N TYR A 303 12.42 5.52 9.18
CA TYR A 303 12.32 5.71 7.73
C TYR A 303 10.88 5.62 7.23
N GLY A 304 10.11 4.65 7.72
CA GLY A 304 8.67 4.56 7.45
C GLY A 304 7.93 5.83 7.85
N VAL A 305 8.09 6.29 9.10
CA VAL A 305 7.39 7.49 9.57
C VAL A 305 7.84 8.75 8.85
N ALA A 306 9.13 8.91 8.56
CA ALA A 306 9.67 10.02 7.79
C ALA A 306 9.07 10.06 6.37
N HIS A 307 9.09 8.92 5.66
CA HIS A 307 8.58 8.86 4.31
C HIS A 307 7.06 9.06 4.24
N GLY A 308 6.30 8.44 5.15
CA GLY A 308 4.86 8.68 5.28
C GLY A 308 4.52 10.14 5.60
N ALA A 309 5.36 10.84 6.39
CA ALA A 309 5.19 12.26 6.65
C ALA A 309 5.40 13.10 5.39
N LEU A 310 6.48 12.84 4.63
CA LEU A 310 6.78 13.53 3.37
C LEU A 310 5.75 13.25 2.28
N ALA A 311 5.25 12.01 2.18
CA ALA A 311 4.19 11.68 1.23
C ALA A 311 2.93 12.54 1.43
N MET A 312 2.66 12.98 2.67
CA MET A 312 1.51 13.82 2.98
C MET A 312 1.71 15.33 2.70
N THR A 313 2.90 15.76 2.29
CA THR A 313 3.19 17.17 1.97
C THR A 313 3.02 17.49 0.49
N THR A 314 2.76 16.48 -0.34
CA THR A 314 2.58 16.60 -1.80
C THR A 314 1.21 16.10 -2.23
N PRO A 315 0.64 16.59 -3.36
CA PRO A 315 -0.67 16.14 -3.83
C PRO A 315 -0.60 14.75 -4.49
N GLY A 316 -1.74 14.06 -4.55
CA GLY A 316 -1.84 12.76 -5.21
C GLY A 316 -1.59 11.59 -4.26
N ASP A 317 -1.50 10.38 -4.82
CA ASP A 317 -1.40 9.15 -4.04
C ASP A 317 0.06 8.67 -3.90
N VAL A 318 0.89 9.01 -4.89
CA VAL A 318 2.27 8.55 -5.00
C VAL A 318 3.23 9.57 -4.37
N SER A 319 4.26 9.07 -3.68
CA SER A 319 5.27 9.94 -3.08
C SER A 319 6.11 10.65 -4.15
N MET A 320 6.35 11.94 -3.92
CA MET A 320 7.30 12.76 -4.69
C MET A 320 8.61 13.01 -3.93
N ALA A 321 8.79 12.39 -2.76
CA ALA A 321 9.98 12.52 -1.95
C ALA A 321 11.18 11.80 -2.58
N THR A 322 12.36 12.23 -2.19
CA THR A 322 13.65 11.60 -2.51
C THR A 322 14.21 10.87 -1.28
N LEU A 323 15.06 9.86 -1.52
CA LEU A 323 15.80 9.19 -0.43
C LEU A 323 16.56 10.20 0.45
N ALA A 324 17.14 11.25 -0.13
CA ALA A 324 17.87 12.25 0.63
C ALA A 324 16.97 13.02 1.61
N GLU A 325 15.75 13.40 1.20
CA GLU A 325 14.77 14.04 2.08
C GLU A 325 14.30 13.08 3.18
N VAL A 326 14.05 11.81 2.83
CA VAL A 326 13.65 10.79 3.81
C VAL A 326 14.75 10.58 4.84
N ALA A 327 16.00 10.38 4.40
CA ALA A 327 17.15 10.17 5.29
C ALA A 327 17.37 11.38 6.21
N ALA A 328 17.32 12.60 5.65
CA ALA A 328 17.45 13.83 6.42
C ALA A 328 16.36 13.95 7.50
N LEU A 329 15.09 13.64 7.16
CA LEU A 329 13.99 13.69 8.10
C LEU A 329 14.03 12.54 9.12
N ALA A 330 14.55 11.37 8.73
CA ALA A 330 14.78 10.24 9.63
C ALA A 330 15.96 10.51 10.60
N GLY A 331 16.79 11.52 10.33
CA GLY A 331 17.97 11.84 11.13
C GLY A 331 19.17 10.92 10.83
N ALA A 332 19.17 10.24 9.69
CA ALA A 332 20.28 9.44 9.20
C ALA A 332 21.20 10.30 8.33
N GLN A 333 22.52 10.18 8.50
CA GLN A 333 23.45 10.62 7.45
C GLN A 333 23.22 9.72 6.24
N ILE A 334 23.11 10.30 5.04
CA ILE A 334 22.99 9.57 3.79
C ILE A 334 24.18 8.61 3.73
N ALA A 335 23.94 7.30 3.74
CA ALA A 335 25.00 6.34 3.48
C ALA A 335 25.57 6.68 2.10
N ASP A 336 26.83 7.11 2.06
CA ASP A 336 27.51 7.56 0.84
C ASP A 336 27.26 6.56 -0.29
N VAL A 337 26.45 6.96 -1.28
CA VAL A 337 26.46 6.31 -2.58
C VAL A 337 27.77 6.72 -3.21
N THR A 338 28.76 5.82 -3.12
CA THR A 338 30.03 5.97 -3.83
C THR A 338 29.71 6.19 -5.31
N ARG A 339 30.07 7.36 -5.83
CA ARG A 339 29.90 7.74 -7.24
C ARG A 339 30.61 6.79 -8.18
#